data_AF-A0A7Y8SZ25-F1
#
_entry.id   AF-A0A7Y8SZ25-F1
#
_cell.length_a   1.000
_cell.length_b   1.000
_cell.length_c   1.000
_cell.angle_alpha   90.00
_cell.angle_beta   90.00
_cell.angle_gamma   90.00
#
_symmetry.space_group_name_H-M   'P 1'
#
loop_
_entity.id
_entity.type
_entity.pdbx_description
1 polymer ?
#
loop_
_entity_poly.entity_id
_entity_poly.type
_entity_poly.pdbx_seq_one_letter_code
_entity_poly.pdbx_strand_id
1 'polypeptide(L)' 'MLTAQDYKQLAAHLVARHGAVALTYADRAIAELEAQGEERRANSWRLLRGLVGDILVGRLAADRPLTLH' A
#
# COMPACT_ATOMS: atom_id res chain seq x y z
N MET A 1 -16.94 -0.52 0.86
CA MET A 1 -15.70 -0.63 1.66
C MET A 1 -14.71 -1.45 0.86
N LEU A 2 -13.46 -1.01 0.74
CA LEU A 2 -12.39 -1.82 0.13
C LEU A 2 -12.15 -3.07 0.99
N THR A 3 -12.07 -4.23 0.35
CA THR A 3 -11.79 -5.51 1.01
C THR A 3 -10.29 -5.67 1.25
N ALA A 4 -9.90 -6.61 2.13
CA ALA A 4 -8.49 -6.92 2.37
C ALA A 4 -7.76 -7.36 1.08
N GLN A 5 -8.47 -7.97 0.13
CA GLN A 5 -7.91 -8.37 -1.16
C GLN A 5 -7.62 -7.16 -2.04
N ASP A 6 -8.50 -6.14 -2.04
CA ASP A 6 -8.29 -4.91 -2.80
C ASP A 6 -7.05 -4.15 -2.30
N TYR A 7 -6.84 -4.10 -0.98
CA TYR A 7 -5.64 -3.50 -0.40
C TYR A 7 -4.36 -4.27 -0.76
N LYS A 8 -4.42 -5.60 -0.81
CA LYS A 8 -3.28 -6.43 -1.26
C LYS A 8 -2.94 -6.18 -2.73
N GLN A 9 -3.94 -6.13 -3.60
CA GLN A 9 -3.73 -5.85 -5.03
C GLN A 9 -3.14 -4.46 -5.25
N LEU A 10 -3.64 -3.46 -4.51
CA LEU A 10 -3.11 -2.09 -4.55
C LEU A 10 -1.66 -2.02 -4.07
N ALA A 11 -1.33 -2.70 -2.96
CA ALA A 11 0.03 -2.80 -2.45
C ALA A 11 0.97 -3.49 -3.45
N ALA A 12 0.53 -4.58 -4.07
CA ALA A 12 1.29 -5.29 -5.09
C ALA A 12 1.54 -4.40 -6.33
N HIS A 13 0.55 -3.61 -6.77
CA HIS A 13 0.72 -2.65 -7.86
C HIS A 13 1.73 -1.55 -7.50
N LEU A 14 1.65 -1.01 -6.28
CA LEU A 14 2.59 -0.02 -5.76
C LEU A 14 4.03 -0.55 -5.76
N VAL A 15 4.24 -1.78 -5.26
CA VAL A 15 5.56 -2.43 -5.25
C VAL A 15 6.03 -2.74 -6.67
N ALA A 16 5.17 -3.25 -7.54
CA ALA A 16 5.54 -3.58 -8.92
C ALA A 16 5.97 -2.33 -9.71
N ARG A 17 5.35 -1.17 -9.45
CA ARG A 17 5.63 0.08 -10.16
C ARG A 17 6.78 0.89 -9.56
N HIS A 18 6.90 0.92 -8.23
CA HIS A 18 7.81 1.84 -7.52
C HIS A 18 8.86 1.12 -6.67
N GLY A 19 8.79 -0.20 -6.53
CA GLY A 19 9.70 -0.99 -5.70
C GLY A 19 9.74 -0.49 -4.27
N ALA A 20 10.94 -0.42 -3.69
CA ALA A 20 11.16 0.05 -2.32
C ALA A 20 10.70 1.49 -2.06
N VAL A 21 10.63 2.34 -3.10
CA VAL A 21 10.20 3.75 -2.98
C VAL A 21 8.72 3.86 -2.64
N ALA A 22 7.92 2.81 -2.87
CA ALA A 22 6.52 2.74 -2.49
C ALA A 22 6.28 3.00 -0.99
N LEU A 23 7.21 2.57 -0.13
CA LEU A 23 7.13 2.84 1.31
C LEU A 23 7.26 4.33 1.61
N THR A 24 8.18 5.03 0.95
CA THR A 24 8.38 6.46 1.13
C THR A 24 7.17 7.26 0.66
N TYR A 25 6.51 6.85 -0.43
CA TYR A 25 5.26 7.47 -0.87
C TYR A 25 4.13 7.26 0.13
N ALA A 26 3.98 6.04 0.67
CA ALA A 26 2.99 5.76 1.68
C ALA A 26 3.25 6.58 2.97
N ASP A 27 4.51 6.69 3.41
CA ASP A 27 4.89 7.50 4.58
C ASP A 27 4.54 8.98 4.40
N ARG A 28 4.80 9.55 3.22
CA ARG A 28 4.43 10.94 2.91
C ARG A 28 2.92 11.14 2.90
N ALA A 29 2.17 10.23 2.27
CA ALA A 29 0.72 10.30 2.23
C ALA A 29 0.09 10.21 3.63
N ILE A 30 0.64 9.37 4.51
CA ILE A 30 0.20 9.28 5.91
C ILE A 30 0.44 10.62 6.62
N ALA A 31 1.64 11.18 6.53
CA ALA A 31 1.99 12.44 7.20
C ALA A 31 1.13 13.63 6.70
N GLU A 32 0.86 13.70 5.39
CA GLU A 32 -0.01 14.72 4.81
C GLU A 32 -1.47 14.59 5.31
N LEU A 33 -1.99 13.37 5.40
CA LEU A 33 -3.35 13.14 5.88
C LEU A 33 -3.49 13.39 7.39
N GLU A 34 -2.47 13.04 8.18
CA GLU A 34 -2.41 13.37 9.60
C GLU A 34 -2.39 14.90 9.81
N ALA A 35 -1.60 15.63 9.02
CA ALA A 35 -1.57 17.10 9.06
C ALA A 35 -2.92 17.73 8.68
N GLN A 36 -3.71 17.05 7.85
CA GLN A 36 -5.07 17.47 7.48
C GLN A 36 -6.16 17.04 8.48
N GLY A 37 -5.82 16.27 9.52
CA GLY A 37 -6.78 15.70 10.47
C GLY A 37 -7.60 14.54 9.90
N GLU A 38 -7.21 13.99 8.76
CA GLU A 38 -7.90 12.91 8.03
C GLU A 38 -7.50 11.52 8.57
N GLU A 39 -7.71 11.31 9.87
CA GLU A 39 -7.22 10.13 10.60
C GLU A 39 -7.72 8.80 10.01
N ARG A 40 -8.97 8.75 9.55
CA ARG A 40 -9.53 7.56 8.89
C ARG A 40 -8.77 7.19 7.62
N ARG A 41 -8.39 8.19 6.82
CA ARG A 41 -7.65 7.98 5.57
C ARG A 41 -6.20 7.63 5.88
N ALA A 42 -5.59 8.31 6.85
CA ALA A 42 -4.24 7.98 7.34
C ALA A 42 -4.17 6.51 7.79
N ASN A 43 -5.17 6.02 8.52
CA ASN A 43 -5.21 4.63 8.95
C ASN A 43 -5.29 3.64 7.77
N SER A 44 -6.09 3.93 6.74
CA SER A 44 -6.11 3.11 5.52
C SER A 44 -4.74 3.06 4.83
N TRP A 45 -4.01 4.18 4.82
CA TRP A 45 -2.65 4.22 4.28
C TRP A 45 -1.63 3.49 5.15
N ARG A 46 -1.79 3.47 6.48
CA ARG A 46 -0.95 2.64 7.37
C ARG A 46 -1.12 1.15 7.09
N LEU A 47 -2.35 0.69 6.86
CA LEU A 47 -2.62 -0.69 6.44
C LEU A 47 -1.95 -1.01 5.10
N LEU A 48 -2.08 -0.11 4.13
CA LEU A 48 -1.45 -0.27 2.80
C LEU A 48 0.08 -0.32 2.90
N ARG A 49 0.69 0.56 3.71
CA ARG A 49 2.14 0.58 3.98
C ARG A 49 2.64 -0.74 4.57
N GLY A 50 1.90 -1.33 5.52
CA GLY A 50 2.23 -2.63 6.10
C GLY A 50 2.30 -3.72 5.04
N LEU A 51 1.27 -3.80 4.18
CA LEU A 51 1.21 -4.76 3.08
C LEU A 51 2.35 -4.57 2.07
N VAL A 52 2.68 -3.32 1.71
CA VAL A 52 3.82 -3.00 0.85
C VAL A 52 5.13 -3.50 1.47
N GLY A 53 5.33 -3.29 2.78
CA GLY A 53 6.50 -3.79 3.51
C GLY A 53 6.57 -5.32 3.53
N ASP A 54 5.46 -5.99 3.80
CA ASP A 54 5.40 -7.46 3.81
C ASP A 54 5.69 -8.07 2.44
N ILE A 55 5.23 -7.43 1.36
CA ILE A 55 5.54 -7.85 -0.03
C ILE A 55 7.03 -7.64 -0.34
N LEU A 56 7.61 -6.49 0.03
CA LEU A 56 9.02 -6.20 -0.22
C LEU A 56 9.97 -7.14 0.52
N VAL A 57 9.61 -7.55 1.74
CA VAL A 57 10.39 -8.52 2.54
C VAL A 57 10.13 -9.97 2.09
N GLY A 58 9.21 -10.19 1.15
CA GLY A 58 8.86 -11.52 0.64
C GLY A 58 8.03 -12.37 1.61
N ARG A 59 7.44 -11.76 2.65
CA ARG A 59 6.53 -12.44 3.60
C ARG A 59 5.15 -12.68 3.01
N LEU A 60 4.73 -11.82 2.08
CA LEU A 60 3.56 -12.03 1.25
C LEU A 60 4.01 -12.30 -0.18
N ALA A 61 3.52 -13.37 -0.79
CA ALA A 61 3.58 -13.49 -2.23
C ALA A 61 2.86 -12.26 -2.81
N ALA A 62 3.57 -11.43 -3.59
CA ALA A 62 2.93 -10.49 -4.48
C ALA A 62 2.10 -11.34 -5.44
N ASP A 63 0.83 -11.61 -5.08
CA ASP A 63 -0.06 -12.37 -5.93
C ASP A 63 -0.09 -11.64 -7.26
N ARG A 64 0.47 -12.30 -8.27
CA ARG A 64 0.94 -11.70 -9.51
C ARG A 64 -0.24 -10.93 -10.09
N PRO A 65 -0.08 -9.64 -10.46
CA PRO A 65 -1.21 -8.88 -10.98
C PRO A 65 -1.80 -9.62 -12.17
N LEU A 66 -3.10 -9.92 -12.09
CA LEU A 66 -3.88 -10.37 -13.25
C LEU A 66 -3.75 -9.28 -14.30
N THR A 67 -3.07 -9.59 -15.39
CA THR A 67 -3.02 -8.74 -16.59
C THR A 67 -4.45 -8.55 -17.08
N LEU A 68 -5.03 -7.38 -16.82
CA LEU A 68 -6.24 -6.95 -17.51
C LEU A 68 -5.79 -6.37 -18.85
N HIS A 69 -6.04 -7.14 -19.92
CA HIS A 69 -5.92 -6.73 -21.31
C HIS A 69 -7.07 -5.82 -21.72
#